data_AF-A0A6I8PN85-F1
#
_entry.id   AF-A0A6I8PN85-F1
#
_cell.length_a   1.000
_cell.length_b   1.000
_cell.length_c   1.000
_cell.angle_alpha   90.00
_cell.angle_beta   90.00
_cell.angle_gamma   90.00
#
_symmetry.space_group_name_H-M   'P 1'
#
loop_
_entity.id
_entity.type
_entity.pdbx_description
1 polymer ?
#
loop_
_entity_poly.entity_id
_entity_poly.type
_entity_poly.pdbx_seq_one_letter_code
_entity_poly.pdbx_strand_id
1 'polypeptide(L)'
;MESDSPERLKPKDKGPQKAATSWNAPEAEGATSTSDPCPPPDDPDSQEAVEGTPSSKSSGTQEETEALSPLDVLRISAVLEDTLGQLSILSFIMPAPHECEPGDARGSGEMGVDIPSRLVTGNKPETPTNSWRESVPAMSAKGPKSTVFSQKDQEASQADPTVDHLINRPTKQTILTMETLKKVQADRQFASDVIAETLQELQVSGTFTSLVRALEREKEKKTHFHDIIVREEQGRKQIRSLQKELQDVKKEREIKVQSQKEHIAYLKDQLQEMKAKTNMESRYVKKSTELQITQTRNKCDRAEENLLDEIEKLKVRTDEETRVHAEIENFLKKELVKLEEKLEYWMEKYDKDTEAKQNELNSLKSAKATDLTNLQELARQLVEFEQVIIEDRLEKEAARNKIEQDARELKSIIKVPATPTRRHSRPF
;
A
#
# COMPACT_ATOMS: atom_id res chain seq x y z
N MET A 1 -28.10 -51.74 29.86
CA MET A 1 -27.09 -52.80 29.64
C MET A 1 -25.97 -52.18 28.81
N GLU A 2 -24.99 -51.50 29.40
CA GLU A 2 -24.14 -51.86 30.57
C GLU A 2 -23.22 -53.05 30.20
N SER A 3 -21.89 -53.03 30.41
CA SER A 3 -21.00 -52.03 31.06
C SER A 3 -19.62 -52.04 30.33
N ASP A 4 -18.55 -51.30 30.69
CA ASP A 4 -18.33 -50.25 31.71
C ASP A 4 -17.16 -49.32 31.26
N SER A 5 -16.86 -48.29 32.06
CA SER A 5 -15.62 -47.47 32.03
C SER A 5 -14.72 -47.91 33.23
N PRO A 6 -13.77 -47.15 33.82
CA PRO A 6 -13.24 -45.80 33.51
C PRO A 6 -11.71 -45.59 33.75
N GLU A 7 -11.30 -44.30 33.74
CA GLU A 7 -10.11 -43.72 34.42
C GLU A 7 -8.67 -44.04 33.89
N ARG A 8 -7.63 -43.19 34.07
CA ARG A 8 -7.54 -41.82 34.65
C ARG A 8 -6.44 -40.93 34.04
N LEU A 9 -6.73 -39.63 34.01
CA LEU A 9 -5.86 -38.43 34.09
C LEU A 9 -4.32 -38.60 34.18
N LYS A 10 -3.57 -37.94 33.29
CA LYS A 10 -3.09 -36.54 33.51
C LYS A 10 -2.37 -35.93 32.28
N PRO A 11 -2.34 -34.59 32.13
CA PRO A 11 -1.71 -33.91 30.99
C PRO A 11 -0.20 -33.68 31.19
N LYS A 12 0.52 -33.42 30.09
CA LYS A 12 1.86 -32.81 30.15
C LYS A 12 1.85 -31.48 29.40
N ASP A 13 2.11 -30.41 30.14
CA ASP A 13 2.18 -29.03 29.64
C ASP A 13 3.30 -28.87 28.60
N LYS A 14 2.96 -28.22 27.48
CA LYS A 14 3.88 -27.56 26.55
C LYS A 14 3.17 -26.35 25.95
N GLY A 15 3.32 -25.19 26.59
CA GLY A 15 2.86 -23.91 26.06
C GLY A 15 3.39 -23.59 24.65
N PRO A 16 2.68 -22.76 23.88
CA PRO A 16 3.01 -22.51 22.48
C PRO A 16 4.31 -21.72 22.31
N GLN A 17 5.25 -22.28 21.54
CA GLN A 17 6.37 -21.51 20.98
C GLN A 17 5.84 -20.51 19.96
N LYS A 18 5.45 -19.32 20.41
CA LYS A 18 5.27 -18.16 19.52
C LYS A 18 6.65 -17.69 19.08
N ALA A 19 6.96 -17.89 17.80
CA ALA A 19 8.16 -17.31 17.19
C ALA A 19 8.09 -15.78 17.29
N ALA A 20 9.12 -15.17 17.88
CA ALA A 20 9.27 -13.72 17.92
C ALA A 20 9.84 -13.24 16.60
N THR A 21 8.98 -12.79 15.68
CA THR A 21 9.42 -12.13 14.44
C THR A 21 9.94 -10.74 14.77
N SER A 22 11.24 -10.64 15.09
CA SER A 22 11.89 -9.36 15.33
C SER A 22 11.93 -8.53 14.05
N TRP A 23 11.40 -7.31 14.10
CA TRP A 23 11.52 -6.35 13.01
C TRP A 23 12.94 -5.77 13.02
N ASN A 24 13.79 -6.25 12.10
CA ASN A 24 15.12 -5.67 11.92
C ASN A 24 15.02 -4.35 11.15
N ALA A 25 14.97 -3.24 11.89
CA ALA A 25 15.35 -1.93 11.37
C ALA A 25 16.87 -1.76 11.52
N PRO A 26 17.60 -1.25 10.50
CA PRO A 26 19.01 -0.89 10.64
C PRO A 26 19.13 0.57 11.09
N GLU A 27 19.31 0.80 12.39
CA GLU A 27 19.92 2.04 12.89
C GLU A 27 21.46 1.91 12.93
N ALA A 28 22.15 3.05 12.95
CA ALA A 28 23.58 3.13 12.68
C ALA A 28 24.38 3.82 13.79
N GLU A 29 25.50 3.21 14.17
CA GLU A 29 26.72 3.85 14.68
C GLU A 29 27.89 3.20 13.89
N GLY A 30 29.06 3.79 13.65
CA GLY A 30 29.76 4.87 14.37
C GLY A 30 30.96 4.26 15.13
N ALA A 31 32.17 4.81 15.15
CA ALA A 31 32.78 5.89 14.35
C ALA A 31 34.33 5.84 14.49
N THR A 32 35.08 6.44 13.54
CA THR A 32 36.46 7.00 13.69
C THR A 32 36.87 7.55 12.30
N SER A 33 36.86 8.86 12.07
CA SER A 33 37.89 9.86 12.41
C SER A 33 39.23 9.67 11.66
N THR A 34 39.57 10.59 10.74
CA THR A 34 40.57 11.67 10.96
C THR A 34 40.87 12.46 9.64
N SER A 35 40.98 13.79 9.74
CA SER A 35 41.59 14.78 8.81
C SER A 35 41.23 14.81 7.30
N ASP A 36 40.52 15.88 6.90
CA ASP A 36 40.82 16.69 5.70
C ASP A 36 41.86 17.80 6.06
N PRO A 37 42.31 18.68 5.13
CA PRO A 37 43.03 18.38 3.89
C PRO A 37 44.32 19.24 3.74
N CYS A 38 45.33 18.79 2.98
CA CYS A 38 46.54 19.59 2.67
C CYS A 38 47.13 19.28 1.27
N PRO A 39 48.02 20.14 0.73
CA PRO A 39 48.05 20.46 -0.70
C PRO A 39 49.29 19.87 -1.43
N PRO A 40 49.73 20.33 -2.63
CA PRO A 40 50.74 19.61 -3.41
C PRO A 40 52.18 19.80 -2.88
N PRO A 41 53.12 18.92 -3.24
CA PRO A 41 54.53 19.05 -2.91
C PRO A 41 55.31 19.87 -3.96
N ASP A 42 56.11 20.82 -3.50
CA ASP A 42 57.21 21.45 -4.25
C ASP A 42 58.56 21.00 -3.64
N ASP A 43 59.44 20.39 -4.46
CA ASP A 43 60.92 20.34 -4.32
C ASP A 43 61.54 19.71 -3.04
N PRO A 44 62.88 19.50 -2.94
CA PRO A 44 63.98 19.87 -3.85
C PRO A 44 65.00 18.73 -4.18
N ASP A 45 66.13 19.18 -4.77
CA ASP A 45 67.47 18.57 -4.91
C ASP A 45 67.68 17.58 -6.09
N SER A 46 68.79 17.62 -6.86
CA SER A 46 70.04 18.38 -6.70
C SER A 46 70.58 19.03 -7.99
N GLN A 47 71.58 19.88 -7.81
CA GLN A 47 72.34 20.60 -8.85
C GLN A 47 73.14 19.65 -9.76
N GLU A 48 73.17 19.93 -11.06
CA GLU A 48 74.41 19.79 -11.85
C GLU A 48 74.47 20.89 -12.92
N ALA A 49 75.64 21.51 -13.08
CA ALA A 49 75.86 22.59 -14.04
C ALA A 49 76.71 22.09 -15.21
N VAL A 50 76.14 22.02 -16.40
CA VAL A 50 76.88 21.72 -17.63
C VAL A 50 76.59 22.77 -18.70
N GLU A 51 77.65 23.49 -19.07
CA GLU A 51 77.70 24.53 -20.09
C GLU A 51 77.48 23.93 -21.49
N GLY A 52 76.54 24.47 -22.27
CA GLY A 52 75.92 23.74 -23.40
C GLY A 52 75.58 24.55 -24.65
N THR A 53 76.50 25.40 -25.11
CA THR A 53 76.61 26.03 -26.45
C THR A 53 75.30 26.26 -27.27
N PRO A 54 74.82 27.51 -27.44
CA PRO A 54 73.79 27.81 -28.44
C PRO A 54 74.35 27.68 -29.87
N SER A 55 73.74 26.88 -30.73
CA SER A 55 74.18 26.69 -32.12
C SER A 55 73.04 26.60 -33.14
N SER A 56 72.44 27.75 -33.43
CA SER A 56 71.87 28.05 -34.75
C SER A 56 72.22 29.48 -35.12
N LYS A 57 73.44 29.68 -35.64
CA LYS A 57 73.89 30.97 -36.19
C LYS A 57 73.04 31.36 -37.40
N SER A 58 71.93 32.05 -37.19
CA SER A 58 71.47 33.03 -38.18
C SER A 58 72.41 34.22 -38.09
N SER A 59 73.50 34.18 -38.86
CA SER A 59 74.36 35.34 -39.07
C SER A 59 73.55 36.41 -39.80
N GLY A 60 72.87 37.26 -39.03
CA GLY A 60 72.52 38.60 -39.45
C GLY A 60 73.81 39.38 -39.59
N THR A 61 74.53 39.14 -40.68
CA THR A 61 75.59 40.02 -41.12
C THR A 61 74.92 41.37 -41.33
N GLN A 62 75.24 42.36 -40.49
CA GLN A 62 75.15 43.73 -40.95
C GLN A 62 76.18 43.84 -42.07
N GLU A 63 75.71 43.68 -43.32
CA GLU A 63 76.43 44.23 -44.45
C GLU A 63 76.40 45.74 -44.25
N GLU A 64 77.44 46.25 -43.57
CA GLU A 64 77.91 47.60 -43.87
C GLU A 64 78.21 47.59 -45.37
N THR A 65 77.27 48.10 -46.16
CA THR A 65 77.40 48.15 -47.61
C THR A 65 78.46 49.19 -47.94
N GLU A 66 79.73 48.77 -47.91
CA GLU A 66 80.86 49.57 -48.37
C GLU A 66 80.52 50.10 -49.76
N ALA A 67 80.66 51.41 -49.95
CA ALA A 67 80.27 52.06 -51.20
C ALA A 67 81.07 51.44 -52.36
N LEU A 68 80.35 50.93 -53.36
CA LEU A 68 80.94 50.19 -54.46
C LEU A 68 81.92 51.08 -55.24
N SER A 69 83.00 50.47 -55.73
CA SER A 69 83.98 51.12 -56.60
C SER A 69 83.28 51.87 -57.73
N PRO A 70 83.63 53.14 -58.05
CA PRO A 70 82.96 53.90 -59.11
C PRO A 70 82.95 53.21 -60.49
N LEU A 71 83.92 52.34 -60.76
CA LEU A 71 83.96 51.53 -61.98
C LEU A 71 82.93 50.39 -61.98
N ASP A 72 82.62 49.83 -60.80
CA ASP A 72 81.65 48.75 -60.64
C ASP A 72 80.23 49.31 -60.50
N VAL A 73 80.06 50.47 -59.85
CA VAL A 73 78.85 51.31 -59.92
C VAL A 73 78.44 51.54 -61.38
N LEU A 74 79.36 51.96 -62.25
CA LEU A 74 79.08 52.19 -63.67
C LEU A 74 78.66 50.91 -64.40
N ARG A 75 79.36 49.79 -64.15
CA ARG A 75 79.08 48.49 -64.79
C ARG A 75 77.73 47.91 -64.37
N ILE A 76 77.42 47.98 -63.07
CA ILE A 76 76.17 47.44 -62.51
C ILE A 76 75.00 48.34 -62.91
N SER A 77 75.13 49.67 -62.87
CA SER A 77 74.09 50.59 -63.36
C SER A 77 73.73 50.33 -64.82
N ALA A 78 74.71 50.15 -65.72
CA ALA A 78 74.44 49.85 -67.13
C ALA A 78 73.66 48.52 -67.33
N VAL A 79 73.88 47.52 -66.46
CA VAL A 79 73.11 46.25 -66.48
C VAL A 79 71.72 46.42 -65.86
N LEU A 80 71.57 47.20 -64.80
CA LEU A 80 70.28 47.53 -64.21
C LEU A 80 69.42 48.38 -65.17
N GLU A 81 70.01 49.33 -65.89
CA GLU A 81 69.36 50.12 -66.95
C GLU A 81 68.85 49.24 -68.10
N ASP A 82 69.67 48.31 -68.60
CA ASP A 82 69.25 47.33 -69.61
C ASP A 82 68.14 46.41 -69.09
N THR A 83 68.24 45.86 -67.89
CA THR A 83 67.17 45.02 -67.32
C THR A 83 65.88 45.80 -67.06
N LEU A 84 65.94 47.08 -66.66
CA LEU A 84 64.77 47.96 -66.52
C LEU A 84 64.14 48.25 -67.89
N GLY A 85 64.96 48.45 -68.92
CA GLY A 85 64.52 48.55 -70.32
C GLY A 85 63.83 47.26 -70.80
N GLN A 86 64.41 46.09 -70.54
CA GLN A 86 63.84 44.79 -70.87
C GLN A 86 62.55 44.49 -70.10
N LEU A 87 62.46 44.84 -68.82
CA LEU A 87 61.21 44.75 -68.04
C LEU A 87 60.14 45.70 -68.56
N SER A 88 60.52 46.89 -69.02
CA SER A 88 59.61 47.86 -69.65
C SER A 88 59.09 47.34 -71.00
N ILE A 89 59.96 46.77 -71.84
CA ILE A 89 59.60 46.05 -73.07
C ILE A 89 58.66 44.87 -72.74
N LEU A 90 58.93 44.12 -71.67
CA LEU A 90 58.07 43.02 -71.21
C LEU A 90 56.67 43.49 -70.79
N SER A 91 56.50 44.71 -70.25
CA SER A 91 55.17 45.30 -70.01
C SER A 91 54.44 45.78 -71.28
N PHE A 92 55.14 45.96 -72.41
CA PHE A 92 54.48 46.20 -73.72
C PHE A 92 54.18 44.88 -74.47
N ILE A 93 54.92 43.80 -74.19
CA ILE A 93 54.72 42.47 -74.79
C ILE A 93 53.67 41.64 -74.03
N MET A 94 53.68 41.68 -72.70
CA MET A 94 52.62 41.04 -71.91
C MET A 94 51.34 41.89 -72.02
N PRO A 95 50.17 41.28 -72.27
CA PRO A 95 48.92 41.99 -72.14
C PRO A 95 48.78 42.55 -70.73
N ALA A 96 48.62 43.87 -70.60
CA ALA A 96 47.90 44.39 -69.47
C ALA A 96 46.51 43.69 -69.46
N PRO A 97 45.99 43.28 -68.30
CA PRO A 97 44.63 42.80 -68.19
C PRO A 97 43.70 44.00 -68.41
N HIS A 98 43.40 44.29 -69.67
CA HIS A 98 42.36 45.23 -70.05
C HIS A 98 41.08 44.78 -69.35
N GLU A 99 40.61 45.60 -68.41
CA GLU A 99 39.25 45.50 -67.94
C GLU A 99 38.38 45.77 -69.16
N CYS A 100 37.61 44.76 -69.56
CA CYS A 100 36.76 44.82 -70.74
C CYS A 100 35.52 45.65 -70.41
N GLU A 101 35.71 46.97 -70.36
CA GLU A 101 34.66 47.99 -70.33
C GLU A 101 33.61 47.68 -71.41
N PRO A 102 32.36 47.29 -71.05
CA PRO A 102 31.34 46.91 -72.02
C PRO A 102 30.71 48.13 -72.72
N GLY A 103 31.48 48.81 -73.56
CA GLY A 103 31.04 49.97 -74.32
C GLY A 103 30.18 49.64 -75.56
N ASP A 104 29.13 50.43 -75.76
CA ASP A 104 28.38 50.62 -77.01
C ASP A 104 27.70 49.40 -77.68
N ALA A 105 26.63 48.92 -77.03
CA ALA A 105 25.43 48.43 -77.73
C ALA A 105 24.28 49.45 -77.59
N ARG A 106 24.34 50.55 -78.36
CA ARG A 106 23.44 51.70 -78.20
C ARG A 106 22.04 51.46 -78.79
N GLY A 107 21.03 51.32 -77.92
CA GLY A 107 19.60 51.25 -78.28
C GLY A 107 18.73 51.05 -77.03
N SER A 108 18.47 52.10 -76.24
CA SER A 108 17.26 52.94 -76.37
C SER A 108 15.96 52.19 -75.99
N GLY A 109 15.39 52.37 -74.79
CA GLY A 109 15.83 53.21 -73.66
C GLY A 109 14.73 53.37 -72.59
N GLU A 110 15.04 54.13 -71.53
CA GLU A 110 14.12 54.82 -70.59
C GLU A 110 13.13 53.94 -69.76
N MET A 111 12.77 54.25 -68.50
CA MET A 111 13.02 55.42 -67.63
C MET A 111 12.84 55.04 -66.14
N GLY A 112 13.33 55.87 -65.19
CA GLY A 112 13.04 55.74 -63.74
C GLY A 112 13.89 54.69 -63.00
N VAL A 113 14.98 54.97 -62.25
CA VAL A 113 15.42 56.12 -61.42
C VAL A 113 14.83 56.13 -59.99
N ASP A 114 15.76 56.28 -59.04
CA ASP A 114 15.69 56.50 -57.58
C ASP A 114 15.43 55.36 -56.57
N ILE A 115 16.38 55.29 -55.63
CA ILE A 115 16.42 54.51 -54.38
C ILE A 115 16.87 55.51 -53.30
N PRO A 116 16.16 55.64 -52.16
CA PRO A 116 16.87 55.33 -50.90
C PRO A 116 16.03 54.64 -49.81
N SER A 117 16.69 53.67 -49.20
CA SER A 117 16.46 53.02 -47.91
C SER A 117 15.62 53.76 -46.86
N ARG A 118 14.73 53.02 -46.17
CA ARG A 118 14.40 53.31 -44.77
C ARG A 118 14.14 52.06 -43.92
N LEU A 119 14.98 51.87 -42.91
CA LEU A 119 14.71 51.04 -41.73
C LEU A 119 13.52 51.60 -40.94
N VAL A 120 12.64 50.74 -40.41
CA VAL A 120 12.21 50.70 -38.99
C VAL A 120 11.02 49.72 -38.80
N THR A 121 11.19 48.82 -37.82
CA THR A 121 10.21 48.01 -37.07
C THR A 121 8.80 47.72 -37.60
N GLY A 122 8.38 46.46 -37.39
CA GLY A 122 7.33 46.25 -36.38
C GLY A 122 6.11 45.42 -36.79
N ASN A 123 5.79 44.46 -35.92
CA ASN A 123 4.44 43.96 -35.63
C ASN A 123 3.63 43.34 -36.79
N LYS A 124 3.63 42.00 -36.77
CA LYS A 124 2.41 41.16 -36.85
C LYS A 124 1.21 41.88 -36.17
N PRO A 125 -0.05 41.66 -36.61
CA PRO A 125 -0.65 40.37 -36.25
C PRO A 125 -1.75 39.80 -37.19
N GLU A 126 -2.02 38.51 -36.96
CA GLU A 126 -3.23 37.68 -37.20
C GLU A 126 -3.91 37.65 -38.59
N THR A 127 -3.89 36.45 -39.19
CA THR A 127 -5.01 35.90 -39.98
C THR A 127 -6.24 35.70 -39.08
N PRO A 128 -7.47 35.66 -39.61
CA PRO A 128 -8.11 34.33 -39.72
C PRO A 128 -9.09 34.15 -40.89
N THR A 129 -9.46 32.88 -41.14
CA THR A 129 -10.67 32.41 -41.85
C THR A 129 -10.82 32.73 -43.36
N ASN A 130 -11.36 31.85 -44.22
CA ASN A 130 -11.82 30.47 -44.00
C ASN A 130 -11.90 29.63 -45.30
N SER A 131 -11.54 28.33 -45.19
CA SER A 131 -12.18 27.15 -45.84
C SER A 131 -12.29 27.09 -47.40
N TRP A 132 -12.26 25.95 -48.10
CA TRP A 132 -12.48 24.51 -47.83
C TRP A 132 -11.36 23.68 -48.55
N ARG A 133 -10.81 22.57 -48.02
CA ARG A 133 -11.30 21.15 -48.04
C ARG A 133 -11.57 20.64 -49.48
N GLU A 134 -11.15 19.46 -49.96
CA GLU A 134 -10.54 18.24 -49.36
C GLU A 134 -9.38 17.74 -50.27
N SER A 135 -8.38 16.99 -49.79
CA SER A 135 -8.42 15.50 -49.76
C SER A 135 -7.22 14.92 -48.98
N VAL A 136 -7.29 13.64 -48.60
CA VAL A 136 -6.42 12.99 -47.57
C VAL A 136 -5.71 11.71 -48.16
N PRO A 137 -4.94 10.86 -47.43
CA PRO A 137 -3.48 10.84 -47.62
C PRO A 137 -2.83 9.47 -47.95
N ALA A 138 -1.51 9.50 -48.14
CA ALA A 138 -0.57 8.36 -48.02
C ALA A 138 -0.69 7.27 -49.12
N MET A 139 0.24 6.33 -49.29
CA MET A 139 1.41 5.94 -48.48
C MET A 139 2.63 5.65 -49.36
N SER A 140 3.84 5.81 -48.82
CA SER A 140 4.94 4.85 -49.02
C SER A 140 5.92 4.92 -47.86
N ALA A 141 6.57 3.81 -47.53
CA ALA A 141 7.38 3.68 -46.33
C ALA A 141 8.67 2.92 -46.59
N LYS A 142 9.73 3.27 -45.84
CA LYS A 142 10.91 2.45 -45.53
C LYS A 142 11.71 1.87 -46.73
N GLY A 143 12.87 2.49 -47.00
CA GLY A 143 14.09 1.69 -47.14
C GLY A 143 14.48 1.06 -45.79
N PRO A 144 15.56 0.25 -45.66
CA PRO A 144 16.90 0.72 -46.07
C PRO A 144 17.97 -0.35 -46.49
N LYS A 145 19.02 0.09 -47.23
CA LYS A 145 20.43 -0.39 -47.15
C LYS A 145 20.73 -1.88 -47.50
N SER A 146 21.95 -2.36 -47.78
CA SER A 146 23.24 -1.79 -48.24
C SER A 146 24.28 -2.93 -48.40
N THR A 147 25.04 -3.02 -49.49
CA THR A 147 26.45 -3.53 -49.60
C THR A 147 26.91 -3.47 -51.08
N VAL A 148 28.00 -2.80 -51.48
CA VAL A 148 29.45 -3.12 -51.38
C VAL A 148 29.99 -4.02 -52.53
N PHE A 149 30.64 -3.35 -53.50
CA PHE A 149 31.94 -3.66 -54.11
C PHE A 149 32.29 -5.11 -54.55
N SER A 150 32.37 -5.34 -55.88
CA SER A 150 33.64 -5.81 -56.50
C SER A 150 33.64 -5.81 -58.03
N GLN A 151 34.82 -5.55 -58.57
CA GLN A 151 35.23 -5.42 -59.98
C GLN A 151 35.52 -6.79 -60.65
N LYS A 152 35.18 -6.96 -61.94
CA LYS A 152 36.08 -7.50 -62.99
C LYS A 152 35.49 -7.48 -64.43
N ASP A 153 36.33 -7.05 -65.37
CA ASP A 153 36.73 -7.59 -66.70
C ASP A 153 35.77 -8.57 -67.44
N GLN A 154 35.65 -8.60 -68.79
CA GLN A 154 36.44 -8.03 -69.89
C GLN A 154 35.64 -8.07 -71.24
N GLU A 155 36.02 -7.25 -72.24
CA GLU A 155 35.90 -7.42 -73.74
C GLU A 155 34.63 -8.04 -74.41
N ALA A 156 34.14 -7.63 -75.59
CA ALA A 156 34.45 -6.62 -76.62
C ALA A 156 33.11 -6.29 -77.38
N SER A 157 32.98 -5.54 -78.48
CA SER A 157 33.91 -5.07 -79.52
C SER A 157 33.32 -3.92 -80.36
N GLN A 158 34.19 -3.12 -80.99
CA GLN A 158 34.00 -2.34 -82.23
C GLN A 158 32.70 -1.51 -82.46
N ALA A 159 32.82 -0.18 -82.28
CA ALA A 159 32.41 0.79 -83.31
C ALA A 159 33.08 2.17 -83.05
N ASP A 160 33.92 2.60 -83.99
CA ASP A 160 34.36 3.99 -84.21
C ASP A 160 34.35 4.18 -85.74
N PRO A 161 33.81 5.27 -86.27
CA PRO A 161 34.73 6.33 -86.69
C PRO A 161 34.18 7.77 -86.49
N THR A 162 35.04 8.65 -86.00
CA THR A 162 35.19 10.08 -86.40
C THR A 162 33.91 10.95 -86.46
N VAL A 163 33.84 12.10 -85.77
CA VAL A 163 34.64 13.29 -86.11
C VAL A 163 35.02 14.15 -84.88
N ASP A 164 34.29 14.09 -83.77
CA ASP A 164 34.32 15.09 -82.68
C ASP A 164 35.52 15.02 -81.72
N HIS A 165 36.61 14.36 -82.10
CA HIS A 165 37.85 14.27 -81.31
C HIS A 165 39.08 14.89 -81.99
N LEU A 166 38.91 15.57 -83.14
CA LEU A 166 40.00 16.28 -83.82
C LEU A 166 39.94 17.82 -83.73
N ILE A 167 38.95 18.40 -83.06
CA ILE A 167 38.85 19.84 -82.78
C ILE A 167 38.74 20.11 -81.28
N ASN A 168 39.79 19.74 -80.53
CA ASN A 168 40.20 20.41 -79.27
C ASN A 168 41.53 19.84 -78.74
N ARG A 169 42.54 19.79 -79.60
CA ARG A 169 43.95 19.65 -79.18
C ARG A 169 44.56 21.06 -79.15
N PRO A 170 44.52 21.79 -78.02
CA PRO A 170 45.24 23.05 -77.93
C PRO A 170 46.73 22.79 -78.14
N THR A 171 47.24 23.29 -79.27
CA THR A 171 48.66 23.45 -79.54
C THR A 171 49.33 24.12 -78.34
N LYS A 172 50.59 23.78 -78.02
CA LYS A 172 51.30 24.24 -76.82
C LYS A 172 51.47 25.77 -76.77
N GLN A 173 50.44 26.48 -76.33
CA GLN A 173 50.42 27.90 -76.03
C GLN A 173 49.78 28.10 -74.67
N THR A 174 50.47 28.86 -73.82
CA THR A 174 50.15 29.00 -72.40
C THR A 174 48.88 29.81 -72.19
N ILE A 175 47.77 29.14 -71.86
CA ILE A 175 46.58 29.82 -71.33
C ILE A 175 46.89 30.22 -69.88
N LEU A 176 47.40 31.44 -69.71
CA LEU A 176 47.46 32.08 -68.39
C LEU A 176 46.03 32.33 -67.90
N THR A 177 45.69 31.90 -66.69
CA THR A 177 44.45 32.36 -66.05
C THR A 177 44.57 33.84 -65.72
N MET A 178 43.45 34.58 -65.72
CA MET A 178 43.45 36.02 -65.42
C MET A 178 44.15 36.36 -64.09
N GLU A 179 44.03 35.48 -63.10
CA GLU A 179 44.72 35.60 -61.81
C GLU A 179 46.23 35.39 -61.92
N THR A 180 46.69 34.38 -62.68
CA THR A 180 48.14 34.20 -62.94
C THR A 180 48.72 35.35 -63.77
N LEU A 181 47.99 35.91 -64.72
CA LEU A 181 48.41 37.09 -65.48
C LEU A 181 48.52 38.32 -64.57
N LYS A 182 47.50 38.59 -63.74
CA LYS A 182 47.53 39.66 -62.73
C LYS A 182 48.70 39.49 -61.75
N LYS A 183 48.98 38.26 -61.29
CA LYS A 183 50.15 37.98 -60.44
C LYS A 183 51.47 38.22 -61.18
N VAL A 184 51.65 37.69 -62.39
CA VAL A 184 52.88 37.88 -63.18
C VAL A 184 53.13 39.36 -63.50
N GLN A 185 52.08 40.14 -63.75
CA GLN A 185 52.20 41.59 -63.92
C GLN A 185 52.61 42.31 -62.62
N ALA A 186 52.05 41.90 -61.47
CA ALA A 186 52.44 42.44 -60.16
C ALA A 186 53.86 42.03 -59.75
N ASP A 187 54.26 40.78 -59.98
CA ASP A 187 55.62 40.28 -59.77
C ASP A 187 56.62 41.06 -60.66
N ARG A 188 56.26 41.32 -61.94
CA ARG A 188 57.03 42.15 -62.88
C ARG A 188 57.14 43.60 -62.41
N GLN A 189 56.04 44.18 -61.92
CA GLN A 189 56.03 45.55 -61.40
C GLN A 189 56.95 45.66 -60.19
N PHE A 190 56.81 44.77 -59.20
CA PHE A 190 57.67 44.71 -58.02
C PHE A 190 59.17 44.56 -58.39
N ALA A 191 59.50 43.69 -59.34
CA ALA A 191 60.87 43.57 -59.84
C ALA A 191 61.37 44.85 -60.53
N SER A 192 60.51 45.51 -61.31
CA SER A 192 60.80 46.79 -61.97
C SER A 192 61.02 47.93 -60.97
N ASP A 193 60.22 47.97 -59.90
CA ASP A 193 60.29 48.99 -58.85
C ASP A 193 61.57 48.82 -58.02
N VAL A 194 61.89 47.58 -57.61
CA VAL A 194 63.13 47.28 -56.87
C VAL A 194 64.37 47.55 -57.73
N ILE A 195 64.34 47.24 -59.04
CA ILE A 195 65.46 47.55 -59.95
C ILE A 195 65.59 49.07 -60.16
N ALA A 196 64.49 49.83 -60.21
CA ALA A 196 64.54 51.29 -60.30
C ALA A 196 65.05 51.95 -58.99
N GLU A 197 64.56 51.52 -57.82
CA GLU A 197 65.04 52.00 -56.51
C GLU A 197 66.54 51.74 -56.33
N THR A 198 67.00 50.53 -56.69
CA THR A 198 68.41 50.12 -56.54
C THR A 198 69.33 50.79 -57.53
N LEU A 199 68.91 50.97 -58.79
CA LEU A 199 69.64 51.78 -59.77
C LEU A 199 69.79 53.24 -59.29
N GLN A 200 68.73 53.83 -58.73
CA GLN A 200 68.78 55.20 -58.22
C GLN A 200 69.69 55.32 -57.00
N GLU A 201 69.62 54.38 -56.03
CA GLU A 201 70.54 54.35 -54.89
C GLU A 201 71.99 54.17 -55.32
N LEU A 202 72.24 53.29 -56.29
CA LEU A 202 73.57 52.99 -56.81
C LEU A 202 74.19 54.20 -57.52
N GLN A 203 73.41 54.94 -58.32
CA GLN A 203 73.84 56.17 -58.99
C GLN A 203 74.07 57.35 -58.03
N VAL A 204 73.31 57.45 -56.92
CA VAL A 204 73.36 58.59 -55.98
C VAL A 204 74.34 58.38 -54.82
N SER A 205 74.47 57.15 -54.33
CA SER A 205 75.20 56.81 -53.09
C SER A 205 76.20 55.66 -53.24
N GLY A 206 76.19 54.92 -54.36
CA GLY A 206 77.08 53.77 -54.56
C GLY A 206 76.72 52.52 -53.73
N THR A 207 75.53 52.48 -53.14
CA THR A 207 75.05 51.41 -52.26
C THR A 207 73.81 50.70 -52.82
N PHE A 208 73.46 49.54 -52.25
CA PHE A 208 72.35 48.68 -52.71
C PHE A 208 71.41 48.25 -51.56
N THR A 209 71.31 49.05 -50.50
CA THR A 209 70.54 48.73 -49.28
C THR A 209 69.05 48.55 -49.54
N SER A 210 68.50 49.17 -50.57
CA SER A 210 67.12 48.97 -51.06
C SER A 210 66.89 47.53 -51.53
N LEU A 211 67.85 46.89 -52.21
CA LEU A 211 67.77 45.49 -52.63
C LEU A 211 67.74 44.56 -51.43
N VAL A 212 68.65 44.76 -50.48
CA VAL A 212 68.75 43.97 -49.24
C VAL A 212 67.43 44.07 -48.47
N ARG A 213 66.94 45.29 -48.25
CA ARG A 213 65.70 45.58 -47.53
C ARG A 213 64.46 45.03 -48.26
N ALA A 214 64.47 44.91 -49.59
CA ALA A 214 63.40 44.28 -50.36
C ALA A 214 63.45 42.75 -50.26
N LEU A 215 64.64 42.15 -50.33
CA LEU A 215 64.87 40.72 -50.15
C LEU A 215 64.48 40.25 -48.73
N GLU A 216 64.82 41.04 -47.71
CA GLU A 216 64.43 40.82 -46.32
C GLU A 216 62.90 40.85 -46.17
N ARG A 217 62.23 41.88 -46.70
CA ARG A 217 60.76 41.98 -46.68
C ARG A 217 60.08 40.78 -47.37
N GLU A 218 60.61 40.26 -48.47
CA GLU A 218 60.07 39.04 -49.10
C GLU A 218 60.37 37.76 -48.30
N LYS A 219 61.55 37.68 -47.67
CA LYS A 219 61.90 36.58 -46.76
C LYS A 219 60.98 36.53 -45.53
N GLU A 220 60.68 37.69 -44.93
CA GLU A 220 59.74 37.85 -43.81
C GLU A 220 58.29 37.52 -44.20
N LYS A 221 57.81 38.04 -45.33
CA LYS A 221 56.50 37.65 -45.89
C LYS A 221 56.42 36.14 -46.07
N LYS A 222 57.47 35.54 -46.66
CA LYS A 222 57.53 34.09 -46.89
C LYS A 222 57.48 33.30 -45.58
N THR A 223 58.25 33.66 -44.55
CA THR A 223 58.16 32.97 -43.24
C THR A 223 56.78 33.13 -42.62
N HIS A 224 56.23 34.36 -42.60
CA HIS A 224 54.89 34.62 -42.06
C HIS A 224 53.79 33.81 -42.78
N PHE A 225 53.87 33.61 -44.10
CA PHE A 225 52.96 32.72 -44.82
C PHE A 225 53.09 31.26 -44.39
N HIS A 226 54.30 30.76 -44.11
CA HIS A 226 54.48 29.41 -43.58
C HIS A 226 53.91 29.31 -42.15
N ASP A 227 54.10 30.33 -41.31
CA ASP A 227 53.53 30.39 -39.96
C ASP A 227 51.99 30.45 -39.95
N ILE A 228 51.38 31.10 -40.96
CA ILE A 228 49.93 31.03 -41.19
C ILE A 228 49.53 29.59 -41.56
N ILE A 229 50.19 28.97 -42.56
CA ILE A 229 49.86 27.62 -43.04
C ILE A 229 49.97 26.59 -41.91
N VAL A 230 51.02 26.64 -41.08
CA VAL A 230 51.21 25.73 -39.94
C VAL A 230 50.11 25.91 -38.89
N ARG A 231 49.76 27.15 -38.53
CA ARG A 231 48.65 27.43 -37.59
C ARG A 231 47.29 26.99 -38.15
N GLU A 232 47.06 27.18 -39.45
CA GLU A 232 45.82 26.77 -40.12
C GLU A 232 45.67 25.24 -40.10
N GLU A 233 46.75 24.51 -40.43
CA GLU A 233 46.76 23.05 -40.43
C GLU A 233 46.61 22.46 -39.01
N GLN A 234 47.22 23.11 -38.00
CA GLN A 234 47.03 22.80 -36.58
C GLN A 234 45.58 23.07 -36.13
N GLY A 235 44.99 24.20 -36.52
CA GLY A 235 43.59 24.52 -36.26
C GLY A 235 42.65 23.49 -36.89
N ARG A 236 42.90 23.08 -38.15
CA ARG A 236 42.16 21.98 -38.80
C ARG A 236 42.30 20.65 -38.05
N LYS A 237 43.46 20.35 -37.46
CA LYS A 237 43.68 19.14 -36.62
C LYS A 237 42.86 19.22 -35.33
N GLN A 238 42.89 20.35 -34.62
CA GLN A 238 42.11 20.59 -33.39
C GLN A 238 40.59 20.57 -33.63
N ILE A 239 40.11 21.20 -34.71
CA ILE A 239 38.69 21.17 -35.08
C ILE A 239 38.22 19.72 -35.32
N ARG A 240 39.04 18.88 -35.97
CA ARG A 240 38.72 17.46 -36.19
C ARG A 240 38.73 16.62 -34.91
N SER A 241 39.64 16.87 -33.95
CA SER A 241 39.62 16.15 -32.66
C SER A 241 38.39 16.54 -31.83
N LEU A 242 38.11 17.85 -31.69
CA LEU A 242 36.93 18.35 -30.98
C LEU A 242 35.61 17.88 -31.62
N GLN A 243 35.53 17.82 -32.96
CA GLN A 243 34.37 17.23 -33.66
C GLN A 243 34.19 15.74 -33.36
N LYS A 244 35.28 14.97 -33.23
CA LYS A 244 35.24 13.55 -32.85
C LYS A 244 34.79 13.39 -31.40
N GLU A 245 35.42 14.11 -30.47
CA GLU A 245 35.07 14.11 -29.04
C GLU A 245 33.60 14.46 -28.81
N LEU A 246 33.08 15.49 -29.51
CA LEU A 246 31.67 15.87 -29.46
C LEU A 246 30.74 14.76 -29.98
N GLN A 247 31.13 14.04 -31.05
CA GLN A 247 30.38 12.88 -31.53
C GLN A 247 30.42 11.71 -30.54
N ASP A 248 31.57 11.44 -29.92
CA ASP A 248 31.75 10.31 -29.00
C ASP A 248 31.01 10.57 -27.68
N VAL A 249 31.06 11.79 -27.13
CA VAL A 249 30.21 12.22 -26.00
C VAL A 249 28.73 12.14 -26.35
N LYS A 250 28.32 12.47 -27.59
CA LYS A 250 26.93 12.31 -28.03
C LYS A 250 26.49 10.85 -28.05
N LYS A 251 27.31 9.94 -28.59
CA LYS A 251 27.05 8.48 -28.57
C LYS A 251 26.95 7.96 -27.14
N GLU A 252 27.87 8.36 -26.28
CA GLU A 252 27.92 7.92 -24.88
C GLU A 252 26.68 8.39 -24.10
N ARG A 253 26.21 9.63 -24.32
CA ARG A 253 24.95 10.13 -23.76
C ARG A 253 23.72 9.36 -24.28
N GLU A 254 23.66 9.04 -25.57
CA GLU A 254 22.56 8.24 -26.14
C GLU A 254 22.52 6.83 -25.52
N ILE A 255 23.67 6.18 -25.35
CA ILE A 255 23.80 4.86 -24.70
C ILE A 255 23.35 4.94 -23.24
N LYS A 256 23.80 5.95 -22.47
CA LYS A 256 23.37 6.17 -21.07
C LYS A 256 21.85 6.40 -20.98
N VAL A 257 21.29 7.21 -21.86
CA VAL A 257 19.84 7.47 -21.94
C VAL A 257 19.07 6.19 -22.33
N GLN A 258 19.60 5.35 -23.21
CA GLN A 258 18.97 4.09 -23.59
C GLN A 258 18.98 3.06 -22.45
N SER A 259 20.12 2.89 -21.77
CA SER A 259 20.24 2.04 -20.58
C SER A 259 19.30 2.52 -19.45
N GLN A 260 19.14 3.83 -19.26
CA GLN A 260 18.17 4.39 -18.31
C GLN A 260 16.72 4.10 -18.72
N LYS A 261 16.35 4.20 -20.01
CA LYS A 261 15.01 3.81 -20.49
C LYS A 261 14.72 2.33 -20.23
N GLU A 262 15.70 1.45 -20.44
CA GLU A 262 15.59 0.00 -20.21
C GLU A 262 15.43 -0.31 -18.71
N HIS A 263 16.20 0.34 -17.84
CA HIS A 263 16.03 0.21 -16.39
C HIS A 263 14.67 0.74 -15.90
N ILE A 264 14.18 1.84 -16.47
CA ILE A 264 12.83 2.38 -16.21
C ILE A 264 11.72 1.42 -16.69
N ALA A 265 11.93 0.69 -17.78
CA ALA A 265 10.99 -0.36 -18.23
C ALA A 265 10.96 -1.53 -17.25
N TYR A 266 12.12 -2.09 -16.90
CA TYR A 266 12.26 -3.16 -15.91
C TYR A 266 11.61 -2.83 -14.57
N LEU A 267 11.81 -1.62 -14.04
CA LEU A 267 11.18 -1.18 -12.79
C LEU A 267 9.65 -1.03 -12.89
N LYS A 268 9.12 -0.68 -14.07
CA LYS A 268 7.65 -0.65 -14.30
C LYS A 268 7.08 -2.06 -14.36
N ASP A 269 7.77 -2.99 -15.00
CA ASP A 269 7.35 -4.38 -15.11
C ASP A 269 7.34 -5.05 -13.71
N GLN A 270 8.40 -4.86 -12.91
CA GLN A 270 8.43 -5.29 -11.50
C GLN A 270 7.31 -4.66 -10.66
N LEU A 271 7.06 -3.36 -10.82
CA LEU A 271 5.97 -2.68 -10.11
C LEU A 271 4.60 -3.24 -10.49
N GLN A 272 4.40 -3.59 -11.77
CA GLN A 272 3.16 -4.19 -12.26
C GLN A 272 3.00 -5.64 -11.79
N GLU A 273 4.07 -6.44 -11.78
CA GLU A 273 4.10 -7.79 -11.22
C GLU A 273 3.74 -7.78 -9.73
N MET A 274 4.46 -6.97 -8.93
CA MET A 274 4.21 -6.84 -7.49
C MET A 274 2.79 -6.33 -7.20
N LYS A 275 2.27 -5.39 -8.00
CA LYS A 275 0.88 -4.92 -7.87
C LYS A 275 -0.14 -6.02 -8.18
N ALA A 276 0.10 -6.85 -9.21
CA ALA A 276 -0.76 -7.97 -9.55
C ALA A 276 -0.72 -9.06 -8.46
N LYS A 277 0.48 -9.41 -7.98
CA LYS A 277 0.71 -10.37 -6.90
C LYS A 277 0.02 -9.95 -5.60
N THR A 278 0.31 -8.75 -5.08
CA THR A 278 -0.33 -8.21 -3.87
C THR A 278 -1.85 -8.13 -3.99
N ASN A 279 -2.38 -7.80 -5.17
CA ASN A 279 -3.83 -7.79 -5.39
C ASN A 279 -4.46 -9.21 -5.39
N MET A 280 -3.74 -10.22 -5.88
CA MET A 280 -4.19 -11.61 -5.84
C MET A 280 -4.09 -12.18 -4.42
N GLU A 281 -2.99 -11.93 -3.72
CA GLU A 281 -2.77 -12.32 -2.32
C GLU A 281 -3.82 -11.67 -1.40
N SER A 282 -4.10 -10.38 -1.56
CA SER A 282 -5.14 -9.67 -0.81
C SER A 282 -6.54 -10.30 -1.02
N ARG A 283 -6.89 -10.64 -2.27
CA ARG A 283 -8.16 -11.33 -2.60
C ARG A 283 -8.20 -12.74 -2.01
N TYR A 284 -7.09 -13.49 -2.06
CA TYR A 284 -7.00 -14.83 -1.47
C TYR A 284 -7.14 -14.80 0.05
N VAL A 285 -6.39 -13.94 0.75
CA VAL A 285 -6.46 -13.79 2.21
C VAL A 285 -7.86 -13.38 2.64
N LYS A 286 -8.45 -12.36 2.00
CA LYS A 286 -9.84 -11.96 2.28
C LYS A 286 -10.82 -13.11 2.06
N LYS A 287 -10.70 -13.87 0.97
CA LYS A 287 -11.64 -14.98 0.72
C LYS A 287 -11.46 -16.15 1.68
N SER A 288 -10.22 -16.42 2.09
CA SER A 288 -9.90 -17.45 3.09
C SER A 288 -10.49 -17.10 4.46
N THR A 289 -10.34 -15.86 4.92
CA THR A 289 -10.92 -15.43 6.21
C THR A 289 -12.44 -15.34 6.17
N GLU A 290 -13.05 -14.86 5.07
CA GLU A 290 -14.50 -14.94 4.85
C GLU A 290 -15.03 -16.38 4.96
N LEU A 291 -14.34 -17.35 4.34
CA LEU A 291 -14.71 -18.77 4.39
C LEU A 291 -14.53 -19.36 5.79
N GLN A 292 -13.46 -19.00 6.51
CA GLN A 292 -13.24 -19.43 7.89
C GLN A 292 -14.31 -18.87 8.84
N ILE A 293 -14.67 -17.59 8.69
CA ILE A 293 -15.71 -16.93 9.50
C ILE A 293 -17.07 -17.57 9.23
N THR A 294 -17.45 -17.74 7.95
CA THR A 294 -18.73 -18.36 7.58
C THR A 294 -18.80 -19.84 7.96
N GLN A 295 -17.71 -20.62 7.83
CA GLN A 295 -17.67 -22.00 8.30
C GLN A 295 -17.78 -22.10 9.83
N THR A 296 -17.14 -21.19 10.57
CA THR A 296 -17.21 -21.16 12.04
C THR A 296 -18.62 -20.78 12.49
N ARG A 297 -19.18 -19.72 11.91
CA ARG A 297 -20.57 -19.29 12.13
C ARG A 297 -21.54 -20.45 11.87
N ASN A 298 -21.51 -21.07 10.70
CA ASN A 298 -22.40 -22.17 10.36
C ASN A 298 -22.26 -23.42 11.26
N LYS A 299 -21.20 -23.54 12.07
CA LYS A 299 -21.09 -24.56 13.14
C LYS A 299 -21.75 -24.09 14.44
N CYS A 300 -21.57 -22.81 14.81
CA CYS A 300 -22.25 -22.20 15.96
C CYS A 300 -23.76 -22.17 15.74
N ASP A 301 -24.23 -21.60 14.62
CA ASP A 301 -25.66 -21.44 14.29
C ASP A 301 -26.40 -22.80 14.35
N ARG A 302 -25.76 -23.89 13.91
CA ARG A 302 -26.30 -25.27 14.03
C ARG A 302 -26.24 -25.85 15.44
N ALA A 303 -25.22 -25.51 16.23
CA ALA A 303 -25.13 -25.97 17.62
C ALA A 303 -26.20 -25.27 18.48
N GLU A 304 -26.46 -23.99 18.20
CA GLU A 304 -27.56 -23.21 18.78
C GLU A 304 -28.92 -23.77 18.36
N GLU A 305 -29.13 -24.06 17.07
CA GLU A 305 -30.33 -24.74 16.55
C GLU A 305 -30.61 -26.06 17.28
N ASN A 306 -29.62 -26.95 17.40
CA ASN A 306 -29.75 -28.23 18.14
C ASN A 306 -30.12 -28.03 19.63
N LEU A 307 -29.57 -27.00 20.29
CA LEU A 307 -29.86 -26.70 21.70
C LEU A 307 -31.26 -26.10 21.88
N LEU A 308 -31.74 -25.28 20.94
CA LEU A 308 -33.13 -24.81 20.93
C LEU A 308 -34.11 -25.98 20.74
N ASP A 309 -33.78 -26.90 19.83
CA ASP A 309 -34.50 -28.15 19.59
C ASP A 309 -34.58 -29.03 20.86
N GLU A 310 -33.50 -29.11 21.65
CA GLU A 310 -33.49 -29.83 22.93
C GLU A 310 -34.27 -29.09 24.03
N ILE A 311 -34.17 -27.77 24.11
CA ILE A 311 -34.95 -26.93 25.03
C ILE A 311 -36.46 -27.10 24.78
N GLU A 312 -36.90 -27.14 23.52
CA GLU A 312 -38.31 -27.37 23.19
C GLU A 312 -38.77 -28.80 23.53
N LYS A 313 -37.96 -29.81 23.23
CA LYS A 313 -38.21 -31.20 23.65
C LYS A 313 -38.21 -31.40 25.17
N LEU A 314 -37.52 -30.54 25.92
CA LEU A 314 -37.55 -30.54 27.39
C LEU A 314 -38.81 -29.83 27.92
N LYS A 315 -39.20 -28.68 27.35
CA LYS A 315 -40.46 -27.98 27.70
C LYS A 315 -41.67 -28.90 27.54
N VAL A 316 -41.83 -29.54 26.38
CA VAL A 316 -42.97 -30.44 26.11
C VAL A 316 -43.05 -31.57 27.15
N ARG A 317 -41.91 -32.17 27.51
CA ARG A 317 -41.87 -33.20 28.57
C ARG A 317 -42.23 -32.64 29.95
N THR A 318 -41.78 -31.43 30.30
CA THR A 318 -42.18 -30.76 31.54
C THR A 318 -43.69 -30.46 31.58
N ASP A 319 -44.27 -30.04 30.47
CA ASP A 319 -45.71 -29.77 30.33
C ASP A 319 -46.53 -31.08 30.41
N GLU A 320 -46.01 -32.19 29.87
CA GLU A 320 -46.58 -33.53 30.02
C GLU A 320 -46.50 -34.05 31.46
N GLU A 321 -45.33 -33.96 32.11
CA GLU A 321 -45.12 -34.39 33.50
C GLU A 321 -45.99 -33.60 34.48
N THR A 322 -46.06 -32.27 34.33
CA THR A 322 -46.92 -31.41 35.18
C THR A 322 -48.41 -31.70 34.97
N ARG A 323 -48.85 -31.97 33.74
CA ARG A 323 -50.24 -32.42 33.47
C ARG A 323 -50.53 -33.76 34.14
N VAL A 324 -49.68 -34.77 33.97
CA VAL A 324 -49.87 -36.10 34.57
C VAL A 324 -49.83 -36.02 36.11
N HIS A 325 -48.94 -35.21 36.68
CA HIS A 325 -48.90 -34.96 38.11
C HIS A 325 -50.21 -34.34 38.62
N ALA A 326 -50.75 -33.32 37.94
CA ALA A 326 -52.04 -32.72 38.29
C ALA A 326 -53.22 -33.70 38.13
N GLU A 327 -53.20 -34.59 37.13
CA GLU A 327 -54.21 -35.65 36.96
C GLU A 327 -54.16 -36.67 38.12
N ILE A 328 -52.95 -37.08 38.55
CA ILE A 328 -52.74 -37.99 39.69
C ILE A 328 -53.15 -37.32 41.00
N GLU A 329 -52.75 -36.07 41.27
CA GLU A 329 -53.20 -35.32 42.45
C GLU A 329 -54.73 -35.23 42.51
N ASN A 330 -55.36 -34.91 41.39
CA ASN A 330 -56.82 -34.78 41.31
C ASN A 330 -57.54 -36.13 41.45
N PHE A 331 -56.90 -37.25 41.12
CA PHE A 331 -57.41 -38.59 41.45
C PHE A 331 -57.28 -38.88 42.96
N LEU A 332 -56.10 -38.68 43.55
CA LEU A 332 -55.86 -38.93 44.96
C LEU A 332 -56.74 -38.06 45.88
N LYS A 333 -56.93 -36.78 45.55
CA LYS A 333 -57.86 -35.88 46.27
C LYS A 333 -59.31 -36.38 46.22
N LYS A 334 -59.76 -36.99 45.11
CA LYS A 334 -61.11 -37.58 45.00
C LYS A 334 -61.27 -38.85 45.82
N GLU A 335 -60.28 -39.74 45.83
CA GLU A 335 -60.34 -40.94 46.67
C GLU A 335 -60.21 -40.62 48.17
N LEU A 336 -59.43 -39.59 48.53
CA LEU A 336 -59.36 -39.07 49.89
C LEU A 336 -60.73 -38.57 50.38
N VAL A 337 -61.42 -37.71 49.61
CA VAL A 337 -62.78 -37.26 49.95
C VAL A 337 -63.76 -38.43 50.09
N LYS A 338 -63.72 -39.42 49.18
CA LYS A 338 -64.55 -40.65 49.28
C LYS A 338 -64.22 -41.53 50.49
N LEU A 339 -63.07 -41.34 51.14
CA LEU A 339 -62.70 -42.03 52.38
C LEU A 339 -63.13 -41.21 53.60
N GLU A 340 -63.01 -39.88 53.55
CA GLU A 340 -63.56 -38.96 54.55
C GLU A 340 -65.09 -39.08 54.65
N GLU A 341 -65.83 -39.06 53.53
CA GLU A 341 -67.28 -39.28 53.47
C GLU A 341 -67.71 -40.61 54.13
N LYS A 342 -66.91 -41.67 53.97
CA LYS A 342 -67.16 -42.98 54.60
C LYS A 342 -66.81 -42.98 56.07
N LEU A 343 -65.72 -42.31 56.46
CA LEU A 343 -65.31 -42.18 57.85
C LEU A 343 -66.38 -41.42 58.65
N GLU A 344 -66.85 -40.29 58.12
CA GLU A 344 -67.91 -39.47 58.69
C GLU A 344 -69.21 -40.29 58.83
N TYR A 345 -69.62 -41.03 57.79
CA TYR A 345 -70.77 -41.94 57.86
C TYR A 345 -70.64 -43.01 58.98
N TRP A 346 -69.45 -43.61 59.12
CA TRP A 346 -69.22 -44.63 60.16
C TRP A 346 -69.11 -44.03 61.56
N MET A 347 -68.60 -42.82 61.72
CA MET A 347 -68.60 -42.06 62.98
C MET A 347 -70.01 -41.66 63.39
N GLU A 348 -70.75 -40.99 62.50
CA GLU A 348 -72.13 -40.57 62.75
C GLU A 348 -73.05 -41.77 63.05
N LYS A 349 -72.82 -42.92 62.39
CA LYS A 349 -73.49 -44.17 62.71
C LYS A 349 -73.07 -44.71 64.08
N TYR A 350 -71.78 -44.76 64.40
CA TYR A 350 -71.29 -45.26 65.68
C TYR A 350 -71.86 -44.45 66.86
N ASP A 351 -71.91 -43.13 66.71
CA ASP A 351 -72.49 -42.23 67.72
C ASP A 351 -74.00 -42.48 67.86
N LYS A 352 -74.76 -42.57 66.75
CA LYS A 352 -76.19 -42.91 66.77
C LYS A 352 -76.48 -44.28 67.39
N ASP A 353 -75.72 -45.32 67.04
CA ASP A 353 -75.87 -46.67 67.60
C ASP A 353 -75.51 -46.67 69.11
N THR A 354 -74.52 -45.87 69.51
CA THR A 354 -74.12 -45.68 70.92
C THR A 354 -75.16 -44.92 71.73
N GLU A 355 -75.69 -43.82 71.21
CA GLU A 355 -76.80 -43.06 71.80
C GLU A 355 -78.06 -43.93 71.93
N ALA A 356 -78.41 -44.70 70.90
CA ALA A 356 -79.53 -45.64 70.93
C ALA A 356 -79.36 -46.68 72.06
N LYS A 357 -78.17 -47.27 72.19
CA LYS A 357 -77.86 -48.22 73.28
C LYS A 357 -77.82 -47.55 74.67
N GLN A 358 -77.35 -46.31 74.76
CA GLN A 358 -77.38 -45.54 75.99
C GLN A 358 -78.82 -45.17 76.40
N ASN A 359 -79.69 -44.90 75.43
CA ASN A 359 -81.12 -44.63 75.64
C ASN A 359 -81.91 -45.90 76.01
N GLU A 360 -81.64 -47.06 75.37
CA GLU A 360 -82.13 -48.37 75.82
C GLU A 360 -81.72 -48.65 77.27
N LEU A 361 -80.44 -48.47 77.60
CA LEU A 361 -79.92 -48.69 78.95
C LEU A 361 -80.55 -47.74 79.98
N ASN A 362 -80.81 -46.48 79.62
CA ASN A 362 -81.48 -45.52 80.48
C ASN A 362 -82.97 -45.85 80.66
N SER A 363 -83.65 -46.31 79.61
CA SER A 363 -85.03 -46.81 79.66
C SER A 363 -85.15 -48.03 80.58
N LEU A 364 -84.26 -49.02 80.43
CA LEU A 364 -84.21 -50.21 81.30
C LEU A 364 -83.86 -49.87 82.76
N LYS A 365 -82.98 -48.90 83.00
CA LYS A 365 -82.72 -48.37 84.36
C LYS A 365 -83.96 -47.71 84.95
N SER A 366 -84.68 -46.92 84.16
CA SER A 366 -85.92 -46.26 84.57
C SER A 366 -87.01 -47.27 84.91
N ALA A 367 -87.27 -48.24 84.01
CA ALA A 367 -88.22 -49.33 84.22
C ALA A 367 -87.88 -50.15 85.49
N LYS A 368 -86.60 -50.52 85.67
CA LYS A 368 -86.14 -51.20 86.89
C LYS A 368 -86.34 -50.35 88.14
N ALA A 369 -86.18 -49.02 88.06
CA ALA A 369 -86.43 -48.12 89.18
C ALA A 369 -87.94 -48.03 89.51
N THR A 370 -88.82 -47.94 88.50
CA THR A 370 -90.27 -47.95 88.71
C THR A 370 -90.78 -49.29 89.22
N ASP A 371 -90.26 -50.40 88.73
CA ASP A 371 -90.58 -51.75 89.24
C ASP A 371 -90.14 -51.91 90.71
N LEU A 372 -88.98 -51.34 91.07
CA LEU A 372 -88.49 -51.32 92.44
C LEU A 372 -89.35 -50.43 93.35
N THR A 373 -89.81 -49.25 92.90
CA THR A 373 -90.76 -48.44 93.68
C THR A 373 -92.12 -49.11 93.81
N ASN A 374 -92.61 -49.77 92.76
CA ASN A 374 -93.87 -50.53 92.78
C ASN A 374 -93.78 -51.71 93.76
N LEU A 375 -92.64 -52.42 93.80
CA LEU A 375 -92.37 -53.48 94.78
C LEU A 375 -92.26 -52.93 96.21
N GLN A 376 -91.62 -51.77 96.40
CA GLN A 376 -91.57 -51.11 97.71
C GLN A 376 -92.95 -50.65 98.18
N GLU A 377 -93.78 -50.12 97.28
CA GLU A 377 -95.15 -49.73 97.61
C GLU A 377 -96.04 -50.94 97.88
N LEU A 378 -95.93 -52.02 97.11
CA LEU A 378 -96.66 -53.26 97.38
C LEU A 378 -96.22 -53.89 98.71
N ALA A 379 -94.92 -53.86 99.05
CA ALA A 379 -94.43 -54.29 100.36
C ALA A 379 -94.96 -53.40 101.49
N ARG A 380 -95.06 -52.08 101.27
CA ARG A 380 -95.68 -51.12 102.20
C ARG A 380 -97.16 -51.44 102.41
N GLN A 381 -97.91 -51.69 101.33
CA GLN A 381 -99.32 -52.09 101.37
C GLN A 381 -99.52 -53.44 102.08
N LEU A 382 -98.62 -54.41 101.88
CA LEU A 382 -98.66 -55.68 102.61
C LEU A 382 -98.45 -55.49 104.11
N VAL A 383 -97.52 -54.64 104.53
CA VAL A 383 -97.33 -54.27 105.95
C VAL A 383 -98.53 -53.49 106.50
N GLU A 384 -99.16 -52.62 105.70
CA GLU A 384 -100.42 -51.94 106.07
C GLU A 384 -101.57 -52.93 106.24
N PHE A 385 -101.71 -53.94 105.36
CA PHE A 385 -102.70 -55.00 105.51
C PHE A 385 -102.40 -55.93 106.69
N GLU A 386 -101.14 -56.29 106.94
CA GLU A 386 -100.76 -57.06 108.13
C GLU A 386 -101.04 -56.27 109.41
N GLN A 387 -100.76 -54.97 109.45
CA GLN A 387 -101.12 -54.09 110.56
C GLN A 387 -102.64 -54.05 110.79
N VAL A 388 -103.45 -53.90 109.73
CA VAL A 388 -104.92 -53.93 109.83
C VAL A 388 -105.45 -55.30 110.28
N ILE A 389 -104.81 -56.41 109.86
CA ILE A 389 -105.15 -57.77 110.33
C ILE A 389 -104.77 -57.97 111.81
N ILE A 390 -103.65 -57.38 112.25
CA ILE A 390 -103.22 -57.38 113.66
C ILE A 390 -104.17 -56.51 114.48
N GLU A 391 -104.61 -55.36 113.97
CA GLU A 391 -105.59 -54.47 114.62
C GLU A 391 -106.97 -55.13 114.71
N ASP A 392 -107.51 -55.73 113.65
CA ASP A 392 -108.75 -56.52 113.69
C ASP A 392 -108.66 -57.69 114.69
N ARG A 393 -107.50 -58.36 114.77
CA ARG A 393 -107.25 -59.39 115.80
C ARG A 393 -107.23 -58.80 117.21
N LEU A 394 -106.52 -57.71 117.43
CA LEU A 394 -106.42 -57.04 118.74
C LEU A 394 -107.75 -56.43 119.17
N GLU A 395 -108.57 -55.94 118.23
CA GLU A 395 -109.89 -55.39 118.49
C GLU A 395 -110.90 -56.51 118.78
N LYS A 396 -110.83 -57.66 118.09
CA LYS A 396 -111.58 -58.88 118.45
C LYS A 396 -111.13 -59.46 119.79
N GLU A 397 -109.85 -59.39 120.11
CA GLU A 397 -109.30 -59.84 121.40
C GLU A 397 -109.66 -58.87 122.53
N ALA A 398 -109.64 -57.56 122.29
CA ALA A 398 -110.15 -56.54 123.20
C ALA A 398 -111.67 -56.65 123.41
N ALA A 399 -112.45 -56.97 122.36
CA ALA A 399 -113.88 -57.24 122.46
C ALA A 399 -114.16 -58.51 123.29
N ARG A 400 -113.38 -59.58 123.09
CA ARG A 400 -113.44 -60.79 123.95
C ARG A 400 -113.07 -60.47 125.40
N ASN A 401 -111.96 -59.76 125.62
CA ASN A 401 -111.52 -59.36 126.96
C ASN A 401 -112.54 -58.44 127.63
N LYS A 402 -113.23 -57.57 126.89
CA LYS A 402 -114.32 -56.74 127.40
C LYS A 402 -115.54 -57.57 127.79
N ILE A 403 -115.98 -58.50 126.95
CA ILE A 403 -117.04 -59.47 127.31
C ILE A 403 -116.64 -60.30 128.53
N GLU A 404 -115.37 -60.67 128.68
CA GLU A 404 -114.86 -61.37 129.86
C GLU A 404 -114.77 -60.45 131.10
N GLN A 405 -114.50 -59.16 130.92
CA GLN A 405 -114.51 -58.13 131.97
C GLN A 405 -115.94 -57.91 132.49
N ASP A 406 -116.90 -57.71 131.59
CA ASP A 406 -118.33 -57.58 131.90
C ASP A 406 -118.83 -58.84 132.64
N ALA A 407 -118.34 -60.03 132.23
CA ALA A 407 -118.62 -61.30 132.90
C ALA A 407 -117.87 -61.51 134.24
N ARG A 408 -116.80 -60.75 134.52
CA ARG A 408 -116.14 -60.67 135.85
C ARG A 408 -116.88 -59.70 136.76
N GLU A 409 -117.32 -58.55 136.25
CA GLU A 409 -118.09 -57.56 137.02
C GLU A 409 -119.43 -58.15 137.49
N LEU A 410 -120.16 -58.87 136.62
CA LEU A 410 -121.37 -59.62 136.98
C LEU A 410 -121.15 -60.71 138.04
N LYS A 411 -119.92 -61.20 138.24
CA LYS A 411 -119.57 -62.18 139.28
C LYS A 411 -119.18 -61.56 140.62
N SER A 412 -118.99 -60.24 140.69
CA SER A 412 -118.47 -59.56 141.89
C SER A 412 -119.48 -59.31 143.02
N ILE A 413 -120.77 -59.59 142.78
CA ILE A 413 -121.89 -59.10 143.62
C ILE A 413 -122.25 -60.03 144.82
N ILE A 414 -121.65 -61.23 144.98
CA ILE A 414 -122.13 -62.24 145.97
C ILE A 414 -121.03 -62.90 146.84
N LYS A 415 -121.06 -62.59 148.16
CA LYS A 415 -120.52 -63.31 149.36
C LYS A 415 -118.97 -63.40 149.57
N VAL A 416 -118.31 -62.84 150.61
CA VAL A 416 -118.45 -62.96 152.10
C VAL A 416 -118.16 -64.39 152.64
N PRO A 417 -117.28 -64.64 153.66
CA PRO A 417 -116.16 -63.86 154.24
C PRO A 417 -114.90 -64.72 154.68
N ALA A 418 -114.05 -64.14 155.56
CA ALA A 418 -113.15 -64.77 156.59
C ALA A 418 -111.60 -64.75 156.40
N THR A 419 -110.88 -64.84 157.53
CA THR A 419 -109.46 -64.47 157.80
C THR A 419 -108.68 -65.65 158.47
N PRO A 420 -107.37 -65.59 158.82
CA PRO A 420 -106.34 -64.50 158.81
C PRO A 420 -105.04 -64.93 158.02
N THR A 421 -103.75 -64.56 158.23
CA THR A 421 -102.99 -63.89 159.33
C THR A 421 -101.59 -63.37 158.89
N ARG A 422 -101.06 -62.34 159.61
CA ARG A 422 -99.67 -62.14 160.16
C ARG A 422 -98.47 -62.81 159.43
N ARG A 423 -97.33 -62.16 159.05
CA ARG A 423 -96.67 -60.83 159.35
C ARG A 423 -95.74 -60.47 158.14
N HIS A 424 -95.60 -59.21 157.70
CA HIS A 424 -94.53 -58.21 158.02
C HIS A 424 -93.07 -58.69 157.77
N SER A 425 -92.08 -57.88 157.34
CA SER A 425 -91.94 -56.48 156.84
C SER A 425 -90.46 -56.30 156.41
N ARG A 426 -90.00 -55.33 155.60
CA ARG A 426 -90.59 -54.09 155.04
C ARG A 426 -89.85 -53.73 153.71
N PRO A 427 -90.49 -53.08 152.72
CA PRO A 427 -89.86 -52.73 151.44
C PRO A 427 -89.63 -51.21 151.26
N PHE A 428 -89.16 -50.84 150.07
CA PHE A 428 -89.55 -49.63 149.34
C PHE A 428 -90.12 -50.03 147.97
#